data_AF-R5NJY3-F1
#
_entry.id   AF-R5NJY3-F1
#
_cell.length_a   1.000
_cell.length_b   1.000
_cell.length_c   1.000
_cell.angle_alpha   90.00
_cell.angle_beta   90.00
_cell.angle_gamma   90.00
#
_symmetry.space_group_name_H-M   'P 1'
#
loop_
_entity.id
_entity.type
_entity.pdbx_description
1 polymer ?
#
loop_
_entity_poly.entity_id
_entity_poly.type
_entity_poly.pdbx_seq_one_letter_code
_entity_poly.pdbx_strand_id
1 'polypeptide(L)'
;MSEKVRYIEEILNKIDDIYILLCQGDKKDGFEKLNGMMNELTNILGKILNSKEIFRKLEVEFPEEVVIQQINNLADAIEHKDTILLTDTLNYEIKNTLLFYIDVINELEKNNIMV
;
A
#
# COMPACT_ATOMS: atom_id res chain seq x y z
N MET A 1 -15.29 -7.55 10.56
CA MET A 1 -14.29 -7.02 9.60
C MET A 1 -15.00 -6.08 8.66
N SER A 2 -14.59 -4.81 8.64
CA SER A 2 -15.23 -3.79 7.82
C SER A 2 -14.87 -3.95 6.34
N GLU A 3 -15.70 -3.35 5.48
CA GLU A 3 -15.47 -3.30 4.04
C GLU A 3 -14.17 -2.55 3.68
N LYS A 4 -13.79 -1.56 4.50
CA LYS A 4 -12.52 -0.81 4.36
C LYS A 4 -11.31 -1.72 4.56
N VAL A 5 -11.31 -2.56 5.60
CA VAL A 5 -10.22 -3.51 5.86
C VAL A 5 -10.14 -4.56 4.75
N ARG A 6 -11.29 -5.13 4.35
CA ARG A 6 -11.33 -6.13 3.26
C ARG A 6 -10.73 -5.59 1.96
N TYR A 7 -11.04 -4.35 1.60
CA TYR A 7 -10.48 -3.72 0.41
C TYR A 7 -8.94 -3.63 0.45
N ILE A 8 -8.36 -3.32 1.62
CA ILE A 8 -6.90 -3.24 1.77
C ILE A 8 -6.27 -4.63 1.71
N GLU A 9 -6.91 -5.64 2.31
CA GLU A 9 -6.46 -7.04 2.23
C GLU A 9 -6.45 -7.56 0.80
N GLU A 10 -7.43 -7.19 -0.03
CA GLU A 10 -7.44 -7.53 -1.46
C GLU A 10 -6.23 -6.93 -2.20
N ILE A 11 -5.84 -5.70 -1.88
CA ILE A 11 -4.64 -5.06 -2.43
C ILE A 11 -3.38 -5.79 -1.95
N LEU A 12 -3.29 -6.15 -0.67
CA LEU A 12 -2.16 -6.91 -0.10
C LEU A 12 -1.97 -8.25 -0.81
N ASN A 13 -3.05 -8.99 -1.07
CA ASN A 13 -2.99 -10.26 -1.80
C ASN A 13 -2.50 -10.07 -3.24
N LYS A 14 -2.91 -9.00 -3.92
CA LYS A 14 -2.42 -8.69 -5.27
C LYS A 14 -0.93 -8.35 -5.27
N ILE A 15 -0.45 -7.64 -4.23
CA ILE A 15 0.98 -7.37 -4.04
C ILE A 15 1.75 -8.69 -3.87
N ASP A 16 1.24 -9.63 -3.06
CA ASP A 16 1.88 -10.93 -2.87
C ASP A 16 2.01 -11.72 -4.17
N ASP A 17 0.96 -11.71 -4.98
CA ASP A 17 1.02 -12.38 -6.28
C ASP A 17 2.05 -11.75 -7.23
N ILE A 18 2.16 -10.41 -7.25
CA ILE A 18 3.18 -9.70 -8.05
C ILE A 18 4.57 -10.05 -7.54
N TYR A 19 4.78 -10.03 -6.22
CA TYR A 19 6.05 -10.41 -5.60
C TYR A 19 6.49 -11.81 -6.03
N ILE A 20 5.57 -12.79 -6.00
CA ILE A 20 5.85 -14.18 -6.41
C ILE A 20 6.26 -14.23 -7.88
N LEU A 21 5.52 -13.58 -8.79
CA LEU A 21 5.83 -13.54 -10.22
C LEU A 21 7.21 -12.94 -10.49
N LEU A 22 7.50 -11.79 -9.87
CA LEU A 22 8.79 -11.11 -10.02
C LEU A 22 9.96 -11.96 -9.48
N CYS A 23 9.79 -12.62 -8.33
CA CYS A 23 10.80 -13.51 -7.74
C CYS A 23 11.05 -14.76 -8.58
N GLN A 24 10.04 -15.27 -9.28
CA GLN A 24 10.15 -16.41 -10.20
C GLN A 24 10.78 -16.01 -11.56
N GLY A 25 11.05 -14.72 -11.76
CA GLY A 25 11.59 -14.20 -13.02
C GLY A 25 10.54 -13.91 -14.09
N ASP A 26 9.25 -14.06 -13.78
CA ASP A 26 8.14 -13.73 -14.68
C ASP A 26 7.83 -12.23 -14.64
N LYS A 27 8.76 -11.46 -15.21
CA LYS A 27 8.69 -10.00 -15.20
C LYS A 27 7.47 -9.50 -15.96
N LYS A 28 7.15 -10.14 -17.09
CA LYS A 28 6.07 -9.68 -17.97
C LYS A 28 4.73 -9.75 -17.23
N ASP A 29 4.39 -10.91 -16.68
CA ASP A 29 3.12 -11.10 -16.00
C ASP A 29 3.09 -10.31 -14.68
N GLY A 30 4.23 -10.18 -13.99
CA GLY A 30 4.38 -9.32 -12.82
C GLY A 30 4.03 -7.84 -13.10
N PHE A 31 4.58 -7.27 -14.18
CA PHE A 31 4.27 -5.89 -14.59
C PHE A 31 2.84 -5.73 -15.14
N GLU A 32 2.31 -6.70 -15.88
CA GLU A 32 0.93 -6.68 -16.34
C GLU A 32 -0.06 -6.68 -15.16
N LYS A 33 0.21 -7.50 -14.14
CA LYS A 33 -0.61 -7.56 -12.93
C LYS A 33 -0.49 -6.28 -12.09
N LEU A 34 0.70 -5.69 -11.98
CA LEU A 34 0.90 -4.39 -11.36
C LEU A 34 0.04 -3.32 -12.05
N ASN A 35 0.14 -3.22 -13.38
CA ASN A 35 -0.64 -2.27 -14.17
C ASN A 35 -2.15 -2.43 -13.93
N GLY A 36 -2.63 -3.67 -13.81
CA GLY A 36 -4.03 -3.97 -13.51
C GLY A 36 -4.51 -3.45 -12.15
N MET A 37 -3.62 -3.32 -11.16
CA MET A 37 -3.98 -2.87 -9.81
C MET A 37 -3.55 -1.43 -9.47
N MET A 38 -2.86 -0.72 -10.38
CA MET A 38 -2.29 0.61 -10.10
C MET A 38 -3.34 1.63 -9.63
N ASN A 39 -4.55 1.60 -10.19
CA ASN A 39 -5.63 2.51 -9.76
C ASN A 39 -6.06 2.26 -8.32
N GLU A 40 -6.09 1.00 -7.88
CA GLU A 40 -6.46 0.65 -6.51
C GLU A 40 -5.35 1.04 -5.54
N LEU A 41 -4.10 0.75 -5.91
CA LEU A 41 -2.93 1.09 -5.11
C LEU A 41 -2.76 2.60 -4.93
N THR A 42 -2.88 3.38 -6.00
CA THR A 42 -2.80 4.85 -5.93
C THR A 42 -3.96 5.44 -5.13
N ASN A 43 -5.17 4.88 -5.27
CA ASN A 43 -6.33 5.31 -4.47
C ASN A 43 -6.11 5.08 -2.97
N ILE A 44 -5.61 3.91 -2.56
CA ILE A 44 -5.39 3.65 -1.13
C ILE A 44 -4.25 4.51 -0.56
N LEU A 45 -3.14 4.68 -1.29
CA LEU A 45 -2.05 5.57 -0.87
C LEU A 45 -2.53 7.03 -0.77
N GLY A 46 -3.35 7.48 -1.72
CA GLY A 46 -4.00 8.79 -1.67
C GLY A 46 -4.93 8.95 -0.46
N LYS A 47 -5.70 7.93 -0.10
CA LYS A 47 -6.54 7.94 1.12
C LYS A 47 -5.69 8.08 2.38
N ILE A 48 -4.58 7.36 2.46
CA ILE A 48 -3.63 7.45 3.58
C ILE A 48 -3.08 8.87 3.66
N LEU A 49 -2.63 9.45 2.55
CA LEU A 49 -2.13 10.84 2.51
C LEU A 49 -3.15 11.89 2.97
N ASN A 50 -4.45 11.62 2.75
CA ASN A 50 -5.53 12.51 3.16
C ASN A 50 -6.08 12.23 4.57
N SER A 51 -5.49 11.30 5.32
CA SER A 51 -6.00 10.88 6.63
C SER A 51 -5.29 11.53 7.83
N LYS A 52 -4.52 12.61 7.63
CA LYS A 52 -3.75 13.31 8.70
C LYS A 52 -4.54 13.58 9.98
N GLU A 53 -5.80 14.01 9.82
CA GLU A 53 -6.68 14.33 10.95
C GLU A 53 -7.03 13.10 11.80
N ILE A 54 -7.11 11.92 11.19
CA ILE A 54 -7.36 10.64 11.87
C ILE A 54 -6.16 10.27 12.75
N PHE A 55 -4.97 10.34 12.17
CA PHE A 55 -3.71 10.08 12.88
C PHE A 55 -3.55 11.02 14.09
N ARG A 56 -3.86 12.31 13.90
CA ARG A 56 -3.86 13.29 15.00
C ARG A 56 -4.83 12.93 16.12
N LYS A 57 -6.04 12.47 15.80
CA LYS A 57 -7.05 12.07 16.81
C LYS A 57 -6.64 10.85 17.62
N LEU A 58 -5.86 9.96 17.04
CA LEU A 58 -5.33 8.77 17.71
C LEU A 58 -4.00 9.02 18.42
N GLU A 59 -3.46 10.24 18.37
CA GLU A 59 -2.12 10.58 18.88
C GLU A 59 -1.02 9.68 18.29
N VAL A 60 -1.20 9.24 17.04
CA VAL A 60 -0.25 8.43 16.29
C VAL A 60 0.46 9.31 15.27
N GLU A 61 1.76 9.13 15.11
CA GLU A 61 2.56 9.84 14.12
C GLU A 61 2.07 9.51 12.70
N PHE A 62 1.83 10.54 11.89
CA PHE A 62 1.41 10.38 10.52
C PHE A 62 2.64 10.17 9.60
N PRO A 63 2.78 9.02 8.91
CA PRO A 63 3.98 8.68 8.17
C PRO A 63 4.03 9.33 6.78
N GLU A 64 3.81 10.65 6.68
CA GLU A 64 3.68 11.35 5.39
C GLU A 64 4.88 11.15 4.47
N GLU A 65 6.07 11.47 4.98
CA GLU A 65 7.32 11.42 4.20
C GLU A 65 7.63 10.00 3.74
N VAL A 66 7.31 9.01 4.57
CA VAL A 66 7.48 7.58 4.25
C VAL A 66 6.57 7.20 3.08
N VAL A 67 5.29 7.57 3.11
CA VAL A 67 4.35 7.26 2.04
C VAL A 67 4.73 7.97 0.73
N ILE A 68 5.18 9.23 0.80
CA ILE A 68 5.66 9.96 -0.37
C ILE A 68 6.90 9.28 -0.97
N GLN A 69 7.86 8.87 -0.13
CA GLN A 69 9.05 8.18 -0.59
C GLN A 69 8.71 6.85 -1.27
N GLN A 70 7.76 6.08 -0.72
CA GLN A 70 7.29 4.83 -1.30
C GLN A 70 6.65 5.02 -2.68
N ILE A 71 5.89 6.10 -2.87
CA ILE A 71 5.31 6.46 -4.17
C ILE A 71 6.43 6.78 -5.18
N ASN A 72 7.45 7.54 -4.75
CA ASN A 72 8.59 7.86 -5.60
C ASN A 72 9.38 6.61 -6.00
N ASN A 73 9.65 5.70 -5.04
CA ASN A 73 10.34 4.44 -5.32
C ASN A 73 9.54 3.57 -6.29
N LEU A 74 8.20 3.51 -6.13
CA LEU A 74 7.34 2.75 -7.01
C LEU A 74 7.36 3.33 -8.44
N ALA A 75 7.28 4.66 -8.57
CA ALA A 75 7.35 5.33 -9.86
C ALA A 75 8.71 5.07 -10.55
N ASP A 76 9.80 5.20 -9.82
CA ASP A 76 11.16 4.97 -10.30
C ASP A 76 11.37 3.52 -10.76
N ALA A 77 10.89 2.56 -9.97
CA ALA A 77 10.97 1.15 -10.30
C ALA A 77 10.17 0.79 -11.56
N ILE A 78 8.99 1.39 -11.75
CA ILE A 78 8.17 1.21 -12.95
C ILE A 78 8.86 1.84 -14.18
N GLU A 79 9.34 3.07 -14.06
CA GLU A 79 10.00 3.81 -15.15
C GLU A 79 11.23 3.06 -15.65
N HIS A 80 12.08 2.59 -14.73
CA HIS A 80 13.33 1.90 -15.06
C HIS A 80 13.17 0.39 -15.23
N LYS A 81 11.96 -0.15 -15.05
CA LYS A 81 11.67 -1.60 -15.03
C LYS A 81 12.58 -2.35 -14.06
N ASP A 82 12.93 -1.71 -12.95
CA ASP A 82 13.77 -2.29 -11.90
C ASP A 82 12.92 -3.23 -11.05
N THR A 83 13.05 -4.52 -11.32
CA THR A 83 12.31 -5.55 -10.59
C THR A 83 12.76 -5.69 -9.15
N ILE A 84 14.00 -5.37 -8.81
CA ILE A 84 14.49 -5.49 -7.43
C ILE A 84 13.87 -4.38 -6.61
N LEU A 85 14.02 -3.13 -7.05
CA LEU A 85 13.41 -1.98 -6.40
C LEU A 85 11.89 -2.13 -6.30
N LEU A 86 11.23 -2.58 -7.38
CA LEU A 86 9.78 -2.81 -7.38
C LEU A 86 9.36 -3.81 -6.31
N THR A 87 10.10 -4.91 -6.19
CA THR A 87 9.80 -5.99 -5.25
C THR A 87 10.01 -5.51 -3.81
N ASP A 88 11.08 -4.75 -3.56
CA ASP A 88 11.37 -4.17 -2.25
C ASP A 88 10.31 -3.15 -1.84
N THR A 89 9.98 -2.21 -2.73
CA THR A 89 8.98 -1.18 -2.50
C THR A 89 7.59 -1.77 -2.27
N LEU A 90 7.17 -2.74 -3.08
CA LEU A 90 5.85 -3.34 -2.90
C LEU A 90 5.79 -4.17 -1.62
N ASN A 91 6.72 -5.11 -1.43
CA ASN A 91 6.60 -6.14 -0.40
C ASN A 91 7.06 -5.70 0.99
N TYR A 92 8.08 -4.85 1.08
CA TYR A 92 8.66 -4.45 2.36
C TYR A 92 8.34 -3.01 2.76
N GLU A 93 7.95 -2.14 1.82
CA GLU A 93 7.58 -0.75 2.15
C GLU A 93 6.05 -0.58 2.15
N ILE A 94 5.41 -0.72 0.99
CA ILE A 94 3.97 -0.45 0.82
C ILE A 94 3.11 -1.42 1.64
N LYS A 95 3.41 -2.73 1.66
CA LYS A 95 2.63 -3.67 2.50
C LYS A 95 2.63 -3.26 3.97
N ASN A 96 3.77 -2.82 4.50
CA ASN A 96 3.87 -2.41 5.90
C ASN A 96 3.02 -1.16 6.17
N THR A 97 3.03 -0.18 5.27
CA THR A 97 2.15 0.99 5.34
C THR A 97 0.67 0.58 5.31
N LEU A 98 0.29 -0.35 4.44
CA LEU A 98 -1.10 -0.82 4.34
C LEU A 98 -1.57 -1.58 5.58
N LEU A 99 -0.71 -2.44 6.15
CA LEU A 99 -0.97 -3.15 7.40
C LEU A 99 -1.13 -2.17 8.58
N PHE A 100 -0.23 -1.18 8.67
CA PHE A 100 -0.35 -0.13 9.67
C PHE A 100 -1.66 0.68 9.52
N TYR A 101 -2.08 0.95 8.28
CA TYR A 101 -3.35 1.63 8.04
C TYR A 101 -4.58 0.78 8.41
N ILE A 102 -4.51 -0.55 8.24
CA ILE A 102 -5.53 -1.47 8.76
C ILE A 102 -5.62 -1.36 10.29
N ASP A 103 -4.48 -1.33 10.99
CA ASP A 103 -4.47 -1.17 12.45
C ASP A 103 -5.12 0.14 12.89
N VAL A 104 -4.81 1.24 12.19
CA VAL A 104 -5.44 2.55 12.41
C VAL A 104 -6.96 2.49 12.21
N ILE A 105 -7.44 1.89 11.12
CA ILE A 105 -8.89 1.75 10.86
C ILE A 105 -9.56 0.92 11.96
N ASN A 106 -8.95 -0.20 12.35
CA ASN A 106 -9.47 -1.07 13.40
C ASN A 106 -9.56 -0.32 14.74
N GLU A 107 -8.57 0.49 15.09
CA GLU A 107 -8.61 1.31 16.30
C GLU A 107 -9.70 2.39 16.24
N LEU A 108 -9.95 3.02 15.10
CA LEU A 108 -11.07 3.96 14.96
C LEU A 108 -12.42 3.27 15.16
N GLU A 109 -12.60 2.11 14.55
CA GLU A 109 -13.82 1.31 14.65
C GLU A 109 -14.07 0.85 16.09
N LYS A 110 -13.03 0.42 16.82
CA LYS A 110 -13.14 0.06 18.24
C LYS A 110 -13.54 1.24 19.11
N ASN A 111 -13.03 2.44 18.81
CA ASN A 111 -13.26 3.65 19.59
C ASN A 111 -14.51 4.44 19.14
N ASN A 112 -15.31 3.93 18.19
CA ASN A 112 -16.45 4.62 17.57
C ASN A 112 -16.11 6.02 17.05
N ILE A 113 -14.87 6.26 16.65
CA ILE A 113 -14.45 7.52 16.03
C ILE A 113 -14.92 7.45 14.58
N MET A 114 -15.90 8.29 14.19
CA MET A 114 -16.45 8.28 12.83
C MET A 114 -15.34 8.34 11.77
N VAL A 115 -15.34 7.36 10.86
CA VAL A 115 -14.38 7.15 9.77
C VAL A 115 -14.96 7.53 8.41
#